data_AF-A0A812ZPC2-F1
#
_entry.id   AF-A0A812ZPC2-F1
#
_cell.length_a   1.000
_cell.length_b   1.000
_cell.length_c   1.000
_cell.angle_alpha   90.00
_cell.angle_beta   90.00
_cell.angle_gamma   90.00
#
_symmetry.space_group_name_H-M   'P 1'
#
loop_
_entity.id
_entity.type
_entity.pdbx_description
1 polymer ?
#
loop_
_entity_poly.entity_id
_entity_poly.type
_entity_poly.pdbx_seq_one_letter_code
_entity_poly.pdbx_strand_id
1 'polypeptide(L)'
;MRKSSWPKLFPSLETSELGDLEDFVLSSDIFKEEQLVQNTDADFRRSVETMQSKKLEMNTVMHLTMAVLASELDVDFYAQCQQYFQAWTLPKARSESLCGMFCAKRKEANKAAGTFKATASEGLSLYSLFGFMLVQVVAPLVKCSNVIKAYTGLVNVIELIQAIPLDKCNADELRYAISFFLDACLAAGYRGFFHPKFHWQLHMPSQLARFKRMPSCWVHERKHKVAKRFGAPMANTAAFERSLLLEVIGHQMAELKENYVFDTSARLDKACKASQKMKQFLQDYMGRLSDDIQTCARAHLSPAGQCQKADVVLLKHGLVIGEVYFHATFGDRVLSLLSLWEKQTFEACKGCGVFKKQHAPMLVDTADIACALPFCHLKGDMYRVFVPLAYRR
;
A
#
# COMPACT_ATOMS: atom_id res chain seq x y z
N MET A 1 29.99 -6.63 7.94
CA MET A 1 30.35 -5.32 7.34
C MET A 1 30.65 -5.51 5.86
N ARG A 2 29.72 -5.20 4.97
CA ARG A 2 30.00 -5.08 3.53
C ARG A 2 29.68 -3.65 3.13
N LYS A 3 30.71 -2.88 2.77
CA LYS A 3 30.57 -1.56 2.16
C LYS A 3 30.00 -1.76 0.75
N SER A 4 28.74 -1.42 0.52
CA SER A 4 28.21 -1.30 -0.84
C SER A 4 28.62 0.06 -1.40
N SER A 5 29.49 0.04 -2.39
CA SER A 5 29.88 1.23 -3.16
C SER A 5 28.77 1.58 -4.15
N TRP A 6 28.04 2.66 -3.86
CA TRP A 6 27.07 3.27 -4.76
C TRP A 6 27.78 4.10 -5.85
N PRO A 7 27.29 4.13 -7.10
CA PRO A 7 27.68 5.14 -8.07
C PRO A 7 27.15 6.52 -7.62
N LYS A 8 28.00 7.55 -7.64
CA LYS A 8 27.65 8.94 -7.35
C LYS A 8 26.64 9.46 -8.37
N LEU A 9 25.34 9.36 -8.06
CA LEU A 9 24.24 9.85 -8.90
C LEU A 9 23.38 10.93 -8.22
N PHE A 10 23.82 11.45 -7.06
CA PHE A 10 23.06 12.42 -6.28
C PHE A 10 23.96 13.59 -5.88
N PRO A 11 23.59 14.85 -6.19
CA PRO A 11 24.25 16.00 -5.59
C PRO A 11 24.02 15.94 -4.07
N SER A 12 25.07 16.15 -3.29
CA SER A 12 24.97 16.38 -1.86
C SER A 12 24.25 17.71 -1.63
N LEU A 13 23.01 17.66 -1.13
CA LEU A 13 22.35 18.85 -0.58
C LEU A 13 23.01 19.19 0.76
N GLU A 14 23.50 20.42 0.89
CA GLU A 14 24.12 20.92 2.10
C GLU A 14 23.08 21.07 3.22
N THR A 15 23.48 20.76 4.45
CA THR A 15 22.63 20.75 5.65
C THR A 15 21.99 22.10 6.00
N SER A 16 22.37 23.19 5.32
CA SER A 16 21.82 24.54 5.53
C SER A 16 20.41 24.73 4.94
N GLU A 17 20.11 24.14 3.77
CA GLU A 17 18.82 24.35 3.08
C GLU A 17 17.63 23.68 3.79
N LEU A 18 17.89 22.65 4.62
CA LEU A 18 16.89 21.96 5.44
C LEU A 18 16.55 22.73 6.73
N GLY A 19 17.52 23.45 7.30
CA GLY A 19 17.30 24.33 8.44
C GLY A 19 16.36 25.48 8.08
N ASP A 20 16.55 26.07 6.90
CA ASP A 20 15.68 27.12 6.38
C ASP A 20 14.24 26.64 6.17
N LEU A 21 14.03 25.38 5.77
CA LEU A 21 12.69 24.81 5.59
C LEU A 21 12.00 24.50 6.93
N GLU A 22 12.74 23.98 7.92
CA GLU A 22 12.24 23.75 9.28
C GLU A 22 11.90 25.07 9.97
N ASP A 23 12.81 26.04 9.98
CA ASP A 23 12.61 27.37 10.57
C ASP A 23 11.43 28.10 9.90
N PHE A 24 11.29 27.95 8.59
CA PHE A 24 10.16 28.50 7.85
C PHE A 24 8.82 27.86 8.21
N VAL A 25 8.75 26.53 8.31
CA VAL A 25 7.52 25.83 8.72
C VAL A 25 7.15 26.21 10.16
N LEU A 26 8.14 26.32 11.05
CA LEU A 26 7.95 26.72 12.44
C LEU A 26 7.59 28.22 12.59
N SER A 27 7.98 29.07 11.63
CA SER A 27 7.70 30.51 11.68
C SER A 27 6.29 30.91 11.24
N SER A 28 5.54 30.02 10.57
CA SER A 28 4.16 30.25 10.13
C SER A 28 3.23 30.44 11.33
N ASP A 29 2.38 31.48 11.32
CA ASP A 29 1.50 31.84 12.45
C ASP A 29 0.53 30.72 12.86
N ILE A 30 0.25 29.77 11.97
CA ILE A 30 -0.50 28.53 12.24
C ILE A 30 0.18 27.66 13.32
N PHE A 31 1.52 27.70 13.43
CA PHE A 31 2.30 26.86 14.35
C PHE A 31 2.65 27.55 15.67
N LYS A 32 2.46 28.87 15.77
CA LYS A 32 2.68 29.62 17.02
C LYS A 32 1.59 29.37 18.07
N GLU A 33 0.39 28.96 17.65
CA GLU A 33 -0.72 28.64 18.56
C GLU A 33 -0.59 27.25 19.24
N GLU A 34 0.25 26.35 18.73
CA GLU A 34 0.47 25.03 19.34
C GLU A 34 1.90 24.88 19.89
N GLN A 35 2.16 25.46 21.08
CA GLN A 35 3.38 25.21 21.85
C GLN A 35 3.46 23.73 22.29
N LEU A 36 3.94 22.84 21.41
CA LEU A 36 4.07 21.40 21.70
C LEU A 36 5.48 21.04 22.18
N VAL A 37 5.64 21.17 23.50
CA VAL A 37 6.77 20.78 24.37
C VAL A 37 7.34 19.39 24.08
N GLN A 38 8.67 19.31 24.20
CA GLN A 38 9.53 18.14 24.12
C GLN A 38 9.28 17.16 25.27
N ASN A 39 8.97 15.90 24.96
CA ASN A 39 9.19 14.76 25.86
C ASN A 39 9.14 13.45 25.05
N THR A 40 10.02 12.50 25.38
CA THR A 40 10.27 11.26 24.62
C THR A 40 9.07 10.31 24.48
N ASP A 41 7.99 10.51 25.26
CA ASP A 41 6.72 9.78 25.14
C ASP A 41 5.78 10.42 24.09
N ALA A 42 5.93 11.74 23.86
CA ALA A 42 5.27 12.45 22.79
C ALA A 42 5.80 12.01 21.41
N ASP A 43 7.05 11.53 21.31
CA ASP A 43 7.63 11.09 20.03
C ASP A 43 6.90 9.89 19.43
N PHE A 44 6.55 8.88 20.24
CA PHE A 44 5.84 7.68 19.77
C PHE A 44 4.37 8.01 19.44
N ARG A 45 3.72 8.82 20.28
CA ARG A 45 2.37 9.32 19.99
C ARG A 45 2.34 10.16 18.72
N ARG A 46 3.34 11.05 18.54
CA ARG A 46 3.58 11.79 17.31
C ARG A 46 3.80 10.83 16.16
N SER A 47 4.65 9.79 16.24
CA SER A 47 4.80 8.79 15.16
C SER A 47 3.47 8.18 14.72
N VAL A 48 2.59 7.87 15.68
CA VAL A 48 1.28 7.28 15.40
C VAL A 48 0.35 8.27 14.72
N GLU A 49 0.32 9.51 15.19
CA GLU A 49 -0.44 10.62 14.61
C GLU A 49 0.11 11.04 13.23
N THR A 50 1.42 10.92 13.02
CA THR A 50 2.19 11.18 11.78
C THR A 50 1.93 10.14 10.69
N MET A 51 1.51 8.92 11.04
CA MET A 51 1.13 7.91 10.06
C MET A 51 -0.38 7.95 9.73
N GLN A 52 -1.23 8.31 10.70
CA GLN A 52 -2.64 8.70 10.45
C GLN A 52 -2.75 9.99 9.59
N SER A 53 -1.65 10.73 9.50
CA SER A 53 -1.45 11.92 8.68
C SER A 53 -1.57 11.65 7.18
N LYS A 54 -1.01 10.51 6.74
CA LYS A 54 -0.84 10.18 5.32
C LYS A 54 -2.13 10.01 4.56
N LYS A 55 -3.19 9.54 5.22
CA LYS A 55 -4.54 9.53 4.63
C LYS A 55 -5.01 10.93 4.28
N LEU A 56 -4.82 11.89 5.19
CA LEU A 56 -5.31 13.25 4.99
C LEU A 56 -4.49 13.97 3.91
N GLU A 57 -3.16 13.83 3.96
CA GLU A 57 -2.26 14.37 2.93
C GLU A 57 -2.60 13.81 1.55
N MET A 58 -2.80 12.49 1.45
CA MET A 58 -3.20 11.84 0.20
C MET A 58 -4.54 12.36 -0.32
N ASN A 59 -5.53 12.48 0.56
CA ASN A 59 -6.84 12.99 0.18
C ASN A 59 -6.78 14.45 -0.30
N THR A 60 -5.98 15.29 0.36
CA THR A 60 -5.74 16.69 -0.02
C THR A 60 -4.98 16.81 -1.34
N VAL A 61 -3.80 16.19 -1.44
CA VAL A 61 -2.96 16.24 -2.65
C VAL A 61 -3.68 15.65 -3.85
N MET A 62 -4.43 14.56 -3.67
CA MET A 62 -5.25 13.98 -4.74
C MET A 62 -6.33 14.94 -5.21
N HIS A 63 -7.05 15.58 -4.29
CA HIS A 63 -8.08 16.55 -4.64
C HIS A 63 -7.51 17.73 -5.44
N LEU A 64 -6.42 18.33 -4.94
CA LEU A 64 -5.75 19.45 -5.61
C LEU A 64 -5.21 19.04 -6.98
N THR A 65 -4.65 17.83 -7.09
CA THR A 65 -4.16 17.28 -8.36
C THR A 65 -5.30 17.14 -9.36
N MET A 66 -6.41 16.53 -8.95
CA MET A 66 -7.57 16.36 -9.82
C MET A 66 -8.19 17.69 -10.25
N ALA A 67 -8.23 18.69 -9.36
CA ALA A 67 -8.78 20.01 -9.67
C ALA A 67 -7.98 20.70 -10.79
N VAL A 68 -6.64 20.71 -10.70
CA VAL A 68 -5.78 21.31 -11.73
C VAL A 68 -5.87 20.53 -13.05
N LEU A 69 -5.91 19.20 -12.99
CA LEU A 69 -6.01 18.38 -14.20
C LEU A 69 -7.35 18.54 -14.91
N ALA A 70 -8.44 18.72 -14.16
CA ALA A 70 -9.75 18.99 -14.74
C ALA A 70 -9.78 20.33 -15.48
N SER A 71 -9.08 21.36 -14.98
CA SER A 71 -9.01 22.66 -15.67
C SER A 71 -8.09 22.65 -16.89
N GLU A 72 -7.00 21.87 -16.86
CA GLU A 72 -6.01 21.82 -17.95
C GLU A 72 -6.44 20.96 -19.15
N LEU A 73 -7.14 19.86 -18.90
CA LEU A 73 -7.49 18.89 -19.95
C LEU A 73 -8.83 19.18 -20.65
N ASP A 74 -9.63 20.11 -20.13
CA ASP A 74 -10.99 20.42 -20.63
C ASP A 74 -11.87 19.16 -20.85
N VAL A 75 -11.75 18.20 -19.93
CA VAL A 75 -12.54 16.95 -19.92
C VAL A 75 -13.10 16.67 -18.54
N ASP A 76 -14.13 15.82 -18.47
CA ASP A 76 -14.55 15.25 -17.19
C ASP A 76 -13.51 14.24 -16.69
N PHE A 77 -12.48 14.75 -16.00
CA PHE A 77 -11.38 13.95 -15.50
C PHE A 77 -11.82 12.84 -14.54
N TYR A 78 -12.91 13.03 -13.80
CA TYR A 78 -13.50 11.99 -12.95
C TYR A 78 -14.02 10.82 -13.78
N ALA A 79 -14.76 11.11 -14.87
CA ALA A 79 -15.27 10.08 -15.77
C ALA A 79 -14.12 9.31 -16.45
N GLN A 80 -13.05 10.02 -16.87
CA GLN A 80 -11.85 9.39 -17.43
C GLN A 80 -11.15 8.47 -16.41
N CYS A 81 -11.02 8.90 -15.17
CA CYS A 81 -10.50 8.06 -14.08
C CYS A 81 -11.37 6.82 -13.89
N GLN A 82 -12.69 6.98 -13.82
CA GLN A 82 -13.63 5.87 -13.65
C GLN A 82 -13.46 4.81 -14.74
N GLN A 83 -13.38 5.24 -16.00
CA GLN A 83 -13.16 4.34 -17.14
C GLN A 83 -11.78 3.66 -17.07
N TYR A 84 -10.73 4.42 -16.76
CA TYR A 84 -9.37 3.88 -16.64
C TYR A 84 -9.30 2.79 -15.56
N PHE A 85 -9.85 3.06 -14.37
CA PHE A 85 -9.80 2.12 -13.24
C PHE A 85 -10.78 0.96 -13.36
N GLN A 86 -11.74 1.00 -14.27
CA GLN A 86 -12.59 -0.16 -14.58
C GLN A 86 -11.80 -1.31 -15.21
N ALA A 87 -10.70 -1.01 -15.91
CA ALA A 87 -9.85 -2.02 -16.54
C ALA A 87 -8.92 -2.74 -15.54
N TRP A 88 -8.73 -2.19 -14.34
CA TRP A 88 -7.79 -2.73 -13.35
C TRP A 88 -8.46 -3.72 -12.41
N THR A 89 -7.80 -4.85 -12.21
CA THR A 89 -8.13 -5.86 -11.21
C THR A 89 -7.14 -5.79 -10.06
N LEU A 90 -7.64 -5.65 -8.84
CA LEU A 90 -6.86 -5.73 -7.61
C LEU A 90 -6.73 -7.17 -7.12
N PRO A 91 -5.68 -7.49 -6.33
CA PRO A 91 -5.63 -8.74 -5.58
C PRO A 91 -6.87 -8.95 -4.73
N LYS A 92 -7.37 -10.18 -4.60
CA LYS A 92 -8.60 -10.52 -3.85
C LYS A 92 -8.57 -10.11 -2.39
N ALA A 93 -7.39 -10.06 -1.78
CA ALA A 93 -7.21 -9.53 -0.42
C ALA A 93 -7.56 -8.03 -0.30
N ARG A 94 -7.64 -7.31 -1.43
CA ARG A 94 -8.09 -5.92 -1.55
C ARG A 94 -9.41 -5.90 -2.32
N SER A 95 -10.53 -5.78 -1.63
CA SER A 95 -11.87 -5.84 -2.24
C SER A 95 -12.44 -4.48 -2.66
N GLU A 96 -11.60 -3.44 -2.75
CA GLU A 96 -12.07 -2.08 -3.00
C GLU A 96 -12.43 -1.87 -4.49
N SER A 97 -13.54 -1.18 -4.75
CA SER A 97 -13.95 -0.84 -6.12
C SER A 97 -13.26 0.45 -6.57
N LEU A 98 -12.15 0.33 -7.31
CA LEU A 98 -11.38 1.49 -7.79
C LEU A 98 -12.25 2.41 -8.66
N CYS A 99 -13.00 1.86 -9.62
CA CYS A 99 -13.89 2.67 -10.47
C CYS A 99 -15.03 3.31 -9.65
N GLY A 100 -15.53 2.62 -8.62
CA GLY A 100 -16.56 3.14 -7.72
C GLY A 100 -16.12 4.38 -6.94
N MET A 101 -14.81 4.59 -6.75
CA MET A 101 -14.25 5.78 -6.10
C MET A 101 -14.40 7.05 -6.96
N PHE A 102 -14.68 6.91 -8.26
CA PHE A 102 -14.79 8.01 -9.21
C PHE A 102 -16.20 8.22 -9.77
N CYS A 103 -17.23 7.60 -9.18
CA CYS A 103 -18.60 7.79 -9.63
C CYS A 103 -19.12 9.22 -9.36
N ALA A 104 -20.19 9.62 -10.06
CA ALA A 104 -20.78 10.96 -9.93
C ALA A 104 -21.12 11.34 -8.46
N LYS A 105 -21.67 10.39 -7.68
CA LYS A 105 -21.95 10.63 -6.25
C LYS A 105 -20.69 10.96 -5.45
N ARG A 106 -19.56 10.28 -5.74
CA ARG A 106 -18.27 10.55 -5.09
C ARG A 106 -17.70 11.89 -5.52
N LYS A 107 -17.81 12.25 -6.80
CA LYS A 107 -17.40 13.55 -7.35
C LYS A 107 -18.05 14.72 -6.59
N GLU A 108 -19.38 14.70 -6.46
CA GLU A 108 -20.10 15.75 -5.72
C GLU A 108 -19.74 15.78 -4.23
N ALA A 109 -19.65 14.60 -3.59
CA ALA A 109 -19.28 14.52 -2.18
C ALA A 109 -17.85 15.01 -1.88
N ASN A 110 -16.93 14.84 -2.83
CA ASN A 110 -15.54 15.33 -2.74
C ASN A 110 -15.47 16.84 -2.97
N LYS A 111 -16.18 17.34 -3.99
CA LYS A 111 -16.29 18.76 -4.29
C LYS A 111 -16.83 19.53 -3.08
N ALA A 112 -17.92 19.05 -2.49
CA ALA A 112 -18.53 19.66 -1.30
C ALA A 112 -17.61 19.67 -0.07
N ALA A 113 -16.63 18.75 0.00
CA ALA A 113 -15.73 18.65 1.14
C ALA A 113 -14.35 19.30 0.91
N GLY A 114 -14.05 19.77 -0.30
CA GLY A 114 -12.72 20.28 -0.65
C GLY A 114 -11.60 19.24 -0.48
N THR A 115 -11.93 17.94 -0.54
CA THR A 115 -10.97 16.85 -0.33
C THR A 115 -11.46 15.57 -1.00
N PHE A 116 -10.53 14.68 -1.35
CA PHE A 116 -10.87 13.39 -1.93
C PHE A 116 -11.25 12.41 -0.82
N LYS A 117 -12.54 12.08 -0.66
CA LYS A 117 -13.02 11.22 0.43
C LYS A 117 -12.71 9.73 0.18
N ALA A 118 -11.48 9.30 0.47
CA ALA A 118 -11.12 7.89 0.55
C ALA A 118 -10.95 7.43 2.00
N THR A 119 -11.36 6.19 2.28
CA THR A 119 -10.90 5.45 3.47
C THR A 119 -9.43 5.06 3.32
N ALA A 120 -8.79 4.63 4.41
CA ALA A 120 -7.42 4.12 4.35
C ALA A 120 -7.22 2.99 3.32
N SER A 121 -8.12 2.01 3.29
CA SER A 121 -8.01 0.85 2.40
C SER A 121 -8.24 1.21 0.94
N GLU A 122 -9.20 2.07 0.66
CA GLU A 122 -9.43 2.66 -0.66
C GLU A 122 -8.19 3.44 -1.13
N GLY A 123 -7.66 4.30 -0.26
CA GLY A 123 -6.43 5.07 -0.51
C GLY A 123 -5.25 4.19 -0.89
N LEU A 124 -4.92 3.21 -0.04
CA LEU A 124 -3.83 2.26 -0.25
C LEU A 124 -3.98 1.38 -1.50
N SER A 125 -5.20 1.25 -2.01
CA SER A 125 -5.47 0.51 -3.25
C SER A 125 -5.29 1.39 -4.49
N LEU A 126 -5.45 2.70 -4.35
CA LEU A 126 -5.51 3.64 -5.46
C LEU A 126 -4.22 4.43 -5.70
N TYR A 127 -3.52 4.89 -4.64
CA TYR A 127 -2.48 5.92 -4.76
C TYR A 127 -1.40 5.59 -5.80
N SER A 128 -0.91 4.34 -5.80
CA SER A 128 0.18 3.92 -6.69
C SER A 128 -0.29 3.77 -8.14
N LEU A 129 -1.50 3.25 -8.36
CA LEU A 129 -2.11 3.14 -9.68
C LEU A 129 -2.50 4.50 -10.26
N PHE A 130 -2.96 5.43 -9.42
CA PHE A 130 -3.23 6.80 -9.84
C PHE A 130 -1.93 7.53 -10.20
N GLY A 131 -0.89 7.44 -9.37
CA GLY A 131 0.43 7.96 -9.72
C GLY A 131 0.98 7.40 -11.03
N PHE A 132 0.78 6.10 -11.27
CA PHE A 132 1.13 5.47 -12.54
C PHE A 132 0.34 6.06 -13.72
N MET A 133 -0.99 6.22 -13.59
CA MET A 133 -1.82 6.87 -14.61
C MET A 133 -1.36 8.31 -14.89
N LEU A 134 -1.02 9.07 -13.84
CA LEU A 134 -0.53 10.44 -14.01
C LEU A 134 0.74 10.49 -14.85
N VAL A 135 1.72 9.64 -14.56
CA VAL A 135 3.00 9.65 -15.28
C VAL A 135 2.87 9.06 -16.70
N GLN A 136 2.06 8.03 -16.89
CA GLN A 136 1.96 7.33 -18.18
C GLN A 136 0.98 7.95 -19.16
N VAL A 137 -0.16 8.41 -18.66
CA VAL A 137 -1.29 8.84 -19.49
C VAL A 137 -1.40 10.35 -19.49
N VAL A 138 -1.29 10.98 -18.31
CA VAL A 138 -1.60 12.40 -18.16
C VAL A 138 -0.41 13.30 -18.47
N ALA A 139 0.79 12.97 -17.97
CA ALA A 139 1.99 13.79 -18.14
C ALA A 139 2.32 14.14 -19.61
N PRO A 140 2.13 13.25 -20.61
CA PRO A 140 2.30 13.61 -22.01
C PRO A 140 1.27 14.61 -22.57
N LEU A 141 0.13 14.79 -21.88
CA LEU A 141 -1.02 15.57 -22.36
C LEU A 141 -1.10 16.97 -21.72
N VAL A 142 -0.39 17.22 -20.62
CA VAL A 142 -0.54 18.45 -19.82
C VAL A 142 0.80 19.14 -19.58
N LYS A 143 0.75 20.46 -19.34
CA LYS A 143 1.93 21.25 -18.97
C LYS A 143 2.17 21.32 -17.45
N CYS A 144 1.22 20.87 -16.63
CA CYS A 144 1.25 21.01 -15.17
C CYS A 144 2.20 19.99 -14.47
N SER A 145 3.50 20.03 -14.80
CA SER A 145 4.47 19.06 -14.28
C SER A 145 4.63 19.08 -12.76
N ASN A 146 4.44 20.25 -12.12
CA ASN A 146 4.68 20.39 -10.67
C ASN A 146 3.62 19.65 -9.85
N VAL A 147 2.36 19.69 -10.29
CA VAL A 147 1.26 18.95 -9.66
C VAL A 147 1.48 17.43 -9.76
N ILE A 148 1.92 16.97 -10.94
CA ILE A 148 2.27 15.55 -11.13
C ILE A 148 3.48 15.17 -10.26
N LYS A 149 4.52 16.02 -10.20
CA LYS A 149 5.67 15.83 -9.30
C LYS A 149 5.24 15.73 -7.84
N ALA A 150 4.36 16.62 -7.36
CA ALA A 150 3.85 16.60 -6.00
C ALA A 150 3.14 15.26 -5.68
N TYR A 151 2.25 14.80 -6.57
CA TYR A 151 1.58 13.52 -6.39
C TYR A 151 2.55 12.34 -6.42
N THR A 152 3.49 12.31 -7.37
CA THR A 152 4.50 11.24 -7.45
C THR A 152 5.46 11.23 -6.25
N GLY A 153 5.80 12.40 -5.69
CA GLY A 153 6.53 12.54 -4.45
C GLY A 153 5.79 11.90 -3.28
N LEU A 154 4.48 12.17 -3.16
CA LEU A 154 3.63 11.52 -2.15
C LEU A 154 3.63 9.99 -2.32
N VAL A 155 3.46 9.49 -3.55
CA VAL A 155 3.49 8.05 -3.84
C VAL A 155 4.80 7.44 -3.39
N ASN A 156 5.93 8.08 -3.68
CA ASN A 156 7.25 7.60 -3.26
C ASN A 156 7.39 7.54 -1.74
N VAL A 157 6.92 8.56 -1.02
CA VAL A 157 6.91 8.55 0.46
C VAL A 157 6.08 7.38 0.99
N ILE A 158 4.87 7.16 0.45
CA ILE A 158 3.98 6.07 0.89
C ILE A 158 4.59 4.69 0.57
N GLU A 159 5.17 4.50 -0.61
CA GLU A 159 5.84 3.25 -1.00
C GLU A 159 7.04 2.94 -0.09
N LEU A 160 7.86 3.95 0.24
CA LEU A 160 9.00 3.79 1.15
C LEU A 160 8.54 3.44 2.56
N ILE A 161 7.47 4.06 3.06
CA ILE A 161 6.86 3.71 4.35
C ILE A 161 6.39 2.25 4.34
N GLN A 162 5.76 1.79 3.26
CA GLN A 162 5.33 0.39 3.11
C GLN A 162 6.49 -0.61 2.97
N ALA A 163 7.66 -0.14 2.55
CA ALA A 163 8.87 -0.96 2.44
C ALA A 163 9.61 -1.15 3.79
N ILE A 164 9.32 -0.34 4.82
CA ILE A 164 9.98 -0.42 6.14
C ILE A 164 9.77 -1.76 6.84
N PRO A 165 8.54 -2.33 6.94
CA PRO A 165 8.35 -3.65 7.54
C PRO A 165 9.13 -4.77 6.82
N LEU A 166 9.45 -4.56 5.55
CA LEU A 166 10.20 -5.49 4.71
C LEU A 166 11.72 -5.27 4.78
N ASP A 167 12.18 -4.30 5.59
CA ASP A 167 13.59 -3.89 5.72
C ASP A 167 14.20 -3.43 4.39
N LYS A 168 13.39 -2.76 3.55
CA LYS A 168 13.76 -2.28 2.20
C LYS A 168 13.80 -0.77 2.06
N CYS A 169 13.90 -0.05 3.18
CA CYS A 169 13.92 1.41 3.24
C CYS A 169 14.74 1.85 4.45
N ASN A 170 15.64 2.81 4.25
CA ASN A 170 16.40 3.44 5.34
C ASN A 170 15.95 4.90 5.59
N ALA A 171 16.45 5.46 6.70
CA ALA A 171 16.10 6.82 7.12
C ALA A 171 16.47 7.90 6.10
N ASP A 172 17.60 7.77 5.41
CA ASP A 172 18.07 8.78 4.46
C ASP A 172 17.25 8.76 3.16
N GLU A 173 16.89 7.57 2.67
CA GLU A 173 15.97 7.41 1.53
C GLU A 173 14.60 8.05 1.86
N LEU A 174 14.09 7.83 3.07
CA LEU A 174 12.83 8.42 3.51
C LEU A 174 12.93 9.94 3.64
N ARG A 175 14.03 10.47 4.21
CA ARG A 175 14.26 11.92 4.34
C ARG A 175 14.27 12.61 2.98
N TYR A 176 15.02 12.06 2.03
CA TYR A 176 15.10 12.59 0.68
C TYR A 176 13.73 12.62 0.00
N ALA A 177 12.97 11.52 0.09
CA ALA A 177 11.64 11.45 -0.53
C ALA A 177 10.65 12.45 0.08
N ILE A 178 10.73 12.70 1.39
CA ILE A 178 9.88 13.68 2.08
C ILE A 178 10.24 15.11 1.66
N SER A 179 11.54 15.45 1.61
CA SER A 179 12.00 16.77 1.13
C SER A 179 11.50 17.01 -0.30
N PHE A 180 11.78 16.07 -1.20
CA PHE A 180 11.35 16.16 -2.59
C PHE A 180 9.83 16.33 -2.72
N PHE A 181 9.05 15.60 -1.92
CA PHE A 181 7.59 15.73 -1.91
C PHE A 181 7.15 17.13 -1.46
N LEU A 182 7.71 17.65 -0.37
CA LEU A 182 7.37 18.97 0.16
C LEU A 182 7.76 20.09 -0.82
N ASP A 183 8.95 20.03 -1.40
CA ASP A 183 9.42 20.98 -2.41
C ASP A 183 8.52 20.97 -3.64
N ALA A 184 8.12 19.77 -4.10
CA ALA A 184 7.20 19.64 -5.22
C ALA A 184 5.80 20.20 -4.91
N CYS A 185 5.31 20.03 -3.67
CA CYS A 185 4.06 20.65 -3.21
C CYS A 185 4.15 22.18 -3.20
N LEU A 186 5.27 22.75 -2.73
CA LEU A 186 5.49 24.20 -2.77
C LEU A 186 5.52 24.72 -4.22
N ALA A 187 6.24 24.03 -5.10
CA ALA A 187 6.29 24.35 -6.53
C ALA A 187 4.93 24.18 -7.25
N ALA A 188 4.01 23.39 -6.69
CA ALA A 188 2.64 23.23 -7.16
C ALA A 188 1.66 24.26 -6.55
N GLY A 189 2.13 25.16 -5.68
CA GLY A 189 1.29 26.17 -5.03
C GLY A 189 0.46 25.63 -3.86
N TYR A 190 0.80 24.47 -3.29
CA TYR A 190 -0.01 23.82 -2.26
C TYR A 190 0.22 24.33 -0.85
N ARG A 191 1.05 25.37 -0.68
CA ARG A 191 1.42 25.92 0.63
C ARG A 191 0.21 26.26 1.51
N GLY A 192 -0.83 26.86 0.94
CA GLY A 192 -2.05 27.22 1.68
C GLY A 192 -2.87 26.03 2.20
N PHE A 193 -2.53 24.80 1.81
CA PHE A 193 -3.19 23.56 2.22
C PHE A 193 -2.36 22.75 3.21
N PHE A 194 -1.19 23.26 3.65
CA PHE A 194 -0.35 22.58 4.62
C PHE A 194 -0.96 22.69 6.01
N HIS A 195 -1.53 21.57 6.48
CA HIS A 195 -1.95 21.37 7.86
C HIS A 195 -0.82 20.69 8.68
N PRO A 196 -0.85 20.67 10.03
CA PRO A 196 0.26 20.20 10.89
C PRO A 196 0.87 18.85 10.51
N LYS A 197 0.07 17.94 9.94
CA LYS A 197 0.50 16.64 9.42
C LYS A 197 1.60 16.71 8.34
N PHE A 198 1.62 17.75 7.50
CA PHE A 198 2.71 17.98 6.53
C PHE A 198 4.05 18.29 7.19
N HIS A 199 4.05 18.88 8.39
CA HIS A 199 5.26 19.09 9.18
C HIS A 199 5.67 17.78 9.86
N TRP A 200 4.70 17.03 10.41
CA TRP A 200 4.99 15.83 11.18
C TRP A 200 5.83 14.77 10.45
N GLN A 201 5.64 14.62 9.14
CA GLN A 201 6.46 13.69 8.34
C GLN A 201 7.96 13.97 8.40
N LEU A 202 8.40 15.21 8.65
CA LEU A 202 9.81 15.57 8.80
C LEU A 202 10.49 14.80 9.95
N HIS A 203 9.70 14.35 10.94
CA HIS A 203 10.18 13.54 12.07
C HIS A 203 10.27 12.04 11.75
N MET A 204 9.65 11.55 10.67
CA MET A 204 9.66 10.11 10.34
C MET A 204 11.08 9.55 10.12
N PRO A 205 12.00 10.22 9.39
CA PRO A 205 13.35 9.72 9.19
C PRO A 205 14.15 9.52 10.50
N SER A 206 14.10 10.48 11.42
CA SER A 206 14.81 10.37 12.70
C SER A 206 14.23 9.26 13.57
N GLN A 207 12.91 9.09 13.55
CA GLN A 207 12.22 7.98 14.22
C GLN A 207 12.61 6.62 13.62
N LEU A 208 12.65 6.49 12.29
CA LEU A 208 13.12 5.28 11.64
C LEU A 208 14.60 5.00 11.97
N ALA A 209 15.45 6.01 12.01
CA ALA A 209 16.85 5.87 12.39
C ALA A 209 17.00 5.38 13.84
N ARG A 210 16.18 5.89 14.75
CA ARG A 210 16.20 5.55 16.18
C ARG A 210 15.64 4.16 16.45
N PHE A 211 14.44 3.86 15.95
CA PHE A 211 13.69 2.66 16.31
C PHE A 211 13.88 1.49 15.33
N LYS A 212 14.49 1.73 14.16
CA LYS A 212 14.70 0.75 13.06
C LYS A 212 13.42 0.12 12.51
N ARG A 213 12.26 0.56 13.00
CA ARG A 213 10.92 0.12 12.63
C ARG A 213 9.99 1.32 12.74
N MET A 214 8.92 1.29 11.96
CA MET A 214 7.82 2.25 12.08
C MET A 214 6.50 1.49 12.05
N PRO A 215 5.74 1.44 13.17
CA PRO A 215 4.48 0.70 13.21
C PRO A 215 3.47 1.32 12.26
N SER A 216 2.78 0.48 11.50
CA SER A 216 1.74 0.90 10.55
C SER A 216 0.46 1.31 11.28
N CYS A 217 0.14 2.60 11.29
CA CYS A 217 -1.06 3.10 12.01
C CYS A 217 -2.37 2.94 11.23
N TRP A 218 -2.32 2.41 10.00
CA TRP A 218 -3.50 1.96 9.26
C TRP A 218 -4.31 0.91 10.05
N VAL A 219 -3.67 0.23 11.00
CA VAL A 219 -4.30 -0.74 11.90
C VAL A 219 -5.29 -0.09 12.86
N HIS A 220 -5.03 1.14 13.34
CA HIS A 220 -5.89 1.82 14.31
C HIS A 220 -7.25 2.18 13.68
N GLU A 221 -7.24 2.67 12.43
CA GLU A 221 -8.49 2.97 11.71
C GLU A 221 -9.33 1.71 11.46
N ARG A 222 -8.70 0.54 11.26
CA ARG A 222 -9.42 -0.74 11.17
C ARG A 222 -10.03 -1.15 12.51
N LYS A 223 -9.32 -0.95 13.63
CA LYS A 223 -9.83 -1.27 14.97
C LYS A 223 -10.99 -0.36 15.39
N HIS A 224 -11.08 0.89 14.90
CA HIS A 224 -12.27 1.73 15.10
C HIS A 224 -13.57 1.11 14.53
N LYS A 225 -13.49 0.27 13.48
CA LYS A 225 -14.69 -0.42 12.96
C LYS A 225 -15.27 -1.39 13.98
N VAL A 226 -14.43 -2.03 14.79
CA VAL A 226 -14.86 -2.95 15.86
C VAL A 226 -15.61 -2.20 16.94
N ALA A 227 -15.06 -1.07 17.40
CA ALA A 227 -15.74 -0.21 18.37
C ALA A 227 -17.11 0.28 17.85
N LYS A 228 -17.17 0.73 16.59
CA LYS A 228 -18.45 1.15 15.97
C LYS A 228 -19.45 0.00 15.85
N ARG A 229 -19.01 -1.21 15.51
CA ARG A 229 -19.86 -2.40 15.38
C ARG A 229 -20.62 -2.69 16.67
N PHE A 230 -19.94 -2.59 17.82
CA PHE A 230 -20.55 -2.87 19.11
C PHE A 230 -21.26 -1.65 19.70
N GLY A 231 -20.71 -0.43 19.53
CA GLY A 231 -21.28 0.78 20.13
C GLY A 231 -22.56 1.28 19.45
N ALA A 232 -22.67 1.17 18.12
CA ALA A 232 -23.84 1.68 17.40
C ALA A 232 -25.19 1.07 17.83
N PRO A 233 -25.30 -0.25 18.10
CA PRO A 233 -26.55 -0.85 18.59
C PRO A 233 -26.79 -0.70 20.10
N MET A 234 -25.84 -0.17 20.90
CA MET A 234 -26.01 -0.06 22.35
C MET A 234 -26.98 1.07 22.72
N ALA A 235 -28.17 0.70 23.18
CA ALA A 235 -29.18 1.65 23.62
C ALA A 235 -29.03 2.09 25.10
N ASN A 236 -28.40 1.27 25.94
CA ASN A 236 -28.18 1.60 27.34
C ASN A 236 -26.95 2.52 27.49
N THR A 237 -27.19 3.79 27.78
CA THR A 237 -26.14 4.80 27.93
C THR A 237 -25.57 4.91 29.35
N ALA A 238 -26.20 4.30 30.36
CA ALA A 238 -25.81 4.46 31.75
C ALA A 238 -24.45 3.82 32.09
N ALA A 239 -24.02 2.81 31.33
CA ALA A 239 -22.74 2.14 31.46
C ALA A 239 -22.06 1.93 30.10
N PHE A 240 -22.31 2.84 29.15
CA PHE A 240 -21.93 2.70 27.75
C PHE A 240 -20.44 2.40 27.57
N GLU A 241 -19.57 3.19 28.18
CA GLU A 241 -18.12 3.09 28.04
C GLU A 241 -17.62 1.73 28.53
N ARG A 242 -18.13 1.28 29.69
CA ARG A 242 -17.77 -0.02 30.26
C ARG A 242 -18.26 -1.17 29.38
N SER A 243 -19.51 -1.13 28.94
CA SER A 243 -20.08 -2.17 28.08
C SER A 243 -19.35 -2.25 26.74
N LEU A 244 -19.08 -1.11 26.10
CA LEU A 244 -18.32 -1.05 24.86
C LEU A 244 -16.91 -1.61 25.01
N LEU A 245 -16.20 -1.24 26.08
CA LEU A 245 -14.86 -1.75 26.35
C LEU A 245 -14.87 -3.27 26.55
N LEU A 246 -15.84 -3.82 27.29
CA LEU A 246 -15.97 -5.26 27.49
C LEU A 246 -16.18 -6.02 26.17
N GLU A 247 -17.05 -5.52 25.29
CA GLU A 247 -17.27 -6.12 23.96
C GLU A 247 -16.02 -6.06 23.09
N VAL A 248 -15.34 -4.91 23.04
CA VAL A 248 -14.10 -4.74 22.26
C VAL A 248 -12.99 -5.64 22.78
N ILE A 249 -12.81 -5.73 24.10
CA ILE A 249 -11.81 -6.60 24.73
C ILE A 249 -12.17 -8.07 24.47
N GLY A 250 -13.43 -8.47 24.65
CA GLY A 250 -13.90 -9.83 24.38
C GLY A 250 -13.63 -10.25 22.94
N HIS A 251 -13.93 -9.37 21.97
CA HIS A 251 -13.60 -9.58 20.56
C HIS A 251 -12.09 -9.73 20.34
N GLN A 252 -11.26 -8.87 20.93
CA GLN A 252 -9.81 -8.96 20.79
C GLN A 252 -9.24 -10.24 21.41
N MET A 253 -9.74 -10.64 22.58
CA MET A 253 -9.34 -11.89 23.23
C MET A 253 -9.73 -13.11 22.38
N ALA A 254 -10.86 -13.07 21.69
CA ALA A 254 -11.25 -14.12 20.75
C ALA A 254 -10.29 -14.15 19.54
N GLU A 255 -9.96 -13.00 18.94
CA GLU A 255 -8.96 -12.93 17.86
C GLU A 255 -7.59 -13.45 18.29
N LEU A 256 -7.16 -13.19 19.52
CA LEU A 256 -5.88 -13.66 20.05
C LEU A 256 -5.84 -15.18 20.30
N LYS A 257 -7.01 -15.83 20.39
CA LYS A 257 -7.10 -17.30 20.49
C LYS A 257 -7.00 -17.99 19.12
N GLU A 258 -7.06 -17.24 18.02
CA GLU A 258 -6.85 -17.80 16.69
C GLU A 258 -5.43 -18.35 16.58
N ASN A 259 -5.32 -19.55 16.02
CA ASN A 259 -4.03 -20.18 15.81
C ASN A 259 -3.19 -19.31 14.86
N TYR A 260 -1.88 -19.22 15.13
CA TYR A 260 -0.92 -18.53 14.25
C TYR A 260 -1.18 -17.03 14.10
N VAL A 261 -1.84 -16.37 15.05
CA VAL A 261 -2.20 -14.93 14.95
C VAL A 261 -0.98 -14.01 14.76
N PHE A 262 0.16 -14.38 15.38
CA PHE A 262 1.44 -13.65 15.27
C PHE A 262 2.42 -14.29 14.28
N ASP A 263 2.01 -15.37 13.61
CA ASP A 263 2.90 -16.08 12.71
C ASP A 263 3.06 -15.31 11.39
N THR A 264 4.32 -15.15 10.99
CA THR A 264 4.75 -14.49 9.75
C THR A 264 5.19 -15.49 8.67
N SER A 265 5.08 -16.79 8.97
CA SER A 265 5.34 -17.87 8.03
C SER A 265 4.25 -17.95 6.97
N ALA A 266 4.62 -18.50 5.81
CA ALA A 266 3.67 -18.81 4.76
C ALA A 266 2.79 -19.99 5.22
N ARG A 267 1.47 -19.84 5.14
CA ARG A 267 0.52 -20.85 5.63
C ARG A 267 -0.81 -20.78 4.90
N LEU A 268 -1.56 -21.88 4.97
CA LEU A 268 -2.95 -21.90 4.54
C LEU A 268 -3.81 -21.14 5.55
N ASP A 269 -4.80 -20.40 5.08
CA ASP A 269 -5.70 -19.62 5.95
C ASP A 269 -6.80 -20.51 6.54
N LYS A 270 -7.57 -21.18 5.67
CA LYS A 270 -8.63 -22.13 6.04
C LYS A 270 -8.39 -23.46 5.34
N ALA A 271 -7.46 -24.23 5.88
CA ALA A 271 -7.06 -25.49 5.27
C ALA A 271 -8.22 -26.50 5.26
N CYS A 272 -8.39 -27.19 4.14
CA CYS A 272 -9.38 -28.25 3.94
C CYS A 272 -8.70 -29.50 3.39
N LYS A 273 -9.22 -30.69 3.70
CA LYS A 273 -8.67 -31.94 3.14
C LYS A 273 -8.64 -31.89 1.61
N ALA A 274 -7.53 -32.30 1.02
CA ALA A 274 -7.40 -32.38 -0.43
C ALA A 274 -8.36 -33.42 -1.03
N SER A 275 -8.89 -33.14 -2.22
CA SER A 275 -9.60 -34.17 -3.00
C SER A 275 -8.64 -35.28 -3.42
N GLN A 276 -9.15 -36.49 -3.69
CA GLN A 276 -8.30 -37.61 -4.13
C GLN A 276 -7.49 -37.30 -5.39
N LYS A 277 -8.08 -36.57 -6.34
CA LYS A 277 -7.37 -36.13 -7.56
C LYS A 277 -6.19 -35.21 -7.24
N MET A 278 -6.38 -34.27 -6.33
CA MET A 278 -5.32 -33.35 -5.90
C MET A 278 -4.24 -34.07 -5.12
N LYS A 279 -4.63 -35.01 -4.25
CA LYS A 279 -3.72 -35.87 -3.50
C LYS A 279 -2.81 -36.64 -4.45
N GLN A 280 -3.40 -37.33 -5.43
CA GLN A 280 -2.65 -38.08 -6.44
C GLN A 280 -1.69 -37.17 -7.22
N PHE A 281 -2.19 -36.04 -7.73
CA PHE A 281 -1.36 -35.07 -8.46
C PHE A 281 -0.12 -34.61 -7.67
N LEU A 282 -0.31 -34.24 -6.41
CA LEU A 282 0.80 -33.77 -5.57
C LEU A 282 1.77 -34.91 -5.21
N GLN A 283 1.26 -36.11 -4.98
CA GLN A 283 2.11 -37.28 -4.70
C GLN A 283 2.95 -37.67 -5.91
N ASP A 284 2.35 -37.67 -7.10
CA ASP A 284 3.04 -37.96 -8.36
C ASP A 284 4.13 -36.90 -8.63
N TYR A 285 3.80 -35.62 -8.46
CA TYR A 285 4.76 -34.52 -8.65
C TYR A 285 5.92 -34.58 -7.65
N MET A 286 5.64 -34.89 -6.39
CA MET A 286 6.65 -34.94 -5.33
C MET A 286 7.43 -36.26 -5.31
N GLY A 287 7.02 -37.27 -6.07
CA GLY A 287 7.63 -38.60 -6.09
C GLY A 287 7.56 -39.34 -4.75
N ARG A 288 6.62 -38.98 -3.86
CA ARG A 288 6.44 -39.58 -2.54
C ARG A 288 4.99 -39.56 -2.09
N LEU A 289 4.60 -40.53 -1.28
CA LEU A 289 3.27 -40.58 -0.67
C LEU A 289 3.21 -39.67 0.57
N SER A 290 2.04 -39.08 0.78
CA SER A 290 1.69 -38.35 2.00
C SER A 290 0.19 -38.40 2.21
N ASP A 291 -0.25 -38.74 3.42
CA ASP A 291 -1.66 -38.74 3.79
C ASP A 291 -2.14 -37.41 4.33
N ASP A 292 -1.23 -36.55 4.77
CA ASP A 292 -1.53 -35.22 5.31
C ASP A 292 -1.32 -34.15 4.23
N ILE A 293 -2.30 -34.07 3.33
CA ILE A 293 -2.37 -33.05 2.28
C ILE A 293 -3.63 -32.23 2.50
N GLN A 294 -3.43 -30.94 2.76
CA GLN A 294 -4.49 -29.96 2.88
C GLN A 294 -4.41 -28.98 1.71
N THR A 295 -5.52 -28.35 1.39
CA THR A 295 -5.64 -27.39 0.29
C THR A 295 -6.40 -26.16 0.77
N CYS A 296 -6.10 -25.01 0.17
CA CYS A 296 -6.87 -23.80 0.41
C CYS A 296 -6.87 -22.93 -0.85
N ALA A 297 -7.93 -22.14 -1.00
CA ALA A 297 -7.97 -21.11 -2.02
C ALA A 297 -7.12 -19.89 -1.64
N ARG A 298 -6.84 -19.66 -0.35
CA ARG A 298 -6.14 -18.48 0.18
C ARG A 298 -4.97 -18.89 1.06
N ALA A 299 -3.85 -18.19 0.91
CA ALA A 299 -2.67 -18.37 1.74
C ALA A 299 -2.15 -17.04 2.29
N HIS A 300 -1.58 -17.10 3.48
CA HIS A 300 -0.71 -16.07 4.02
C HIS A 300 0.68 -16.21 3.42
N LEU A 301 1.29 -15.07 3.09
CA LEU A 301 2.63 -14.98 2.54
C LEU A 301 3.64 -14.68 3.63
N SER A 302 4.91 -15.02 3.36
CA SER A 302 6.02 -14.70 4.26
C SER A 302 6.83 -13.50 3.74
N PRO A 303 7.19 -12.52 4.58
CA PRO A 303 6.83 -12.40 6.00
C PRO A 303 5.41 -11.83 6.22
N ALA A 304 4.79 -11.26 5.19
CA ALA A 304 3.50 -10.62 5.29
C ALA A 304 2.75 -10.61 3.95
N GLY A 305 1.43 -10.46 4.03
CA GLY A 305 0.55 -10.39 2.88
C GLY A 305 -0.30 -11.65 2.72
N GLN A 306 -1.19 -11.60 1.75
CA GLN A 306 -2.07 -12.71 1.40
C GLN A 306 -2.25 -12.74 -0.13
N CYS A 307 -2.45 -13.93 -0.66
CA CYS A 307 -2.91 -14.14 -2.01
C CYS A 307 -3.98 -15.23 -2.03
N GLN A 308 -4.77 -15.24 -3.09
CA GLN A 308 -5.84 -16.18 -3.31
C GLN A 308 -5.80 -16.71 -4.75
N LYS A 309 -6.47 -17.84 -5.00
CA LYS A 309 -6.77 -18.33 -6.35
C LYS A 309 -7.22 -17.19 -7.27
N ALA A 310 -6.66 -17.19 -8.49
CA ALA A 310 -6.80 -16.18 -9.53
C ALA A 310 -6.15 -14.81 -9.24
N ASP A 311 -5.41 -14.66 -8.13
CA ASP A 311 -4.50 -13.53 -7.99
C ASP A 311 -3.28 -13.70 -8.89
N VAL A 312 -2.80 -12.58 -9.42
CA VAL A 312 -1.48 -12.48 -10.05
C VAL A 312 -0.46 -12.16 -8.96
N VAL A 313 0.64 -12.91 -8.90
CA VAL A 313 1.64 -12.81 -7.85
C VAL A 313 3.04 -12.64 -8.42
N LEU A 314 3.92 -12.02 -7.63
CA LEU A 314 5.35 -11.89 -7.88
C LEU A 314 6.13 -12.89 -7.04
N LEU A 315 7.13 -13.56 -7.62
CA LEU A 315 8.11 -14.34 -6.86
C LEU A 315 9.24 -13.46 -6.29
N LYS A 316 9.82 -13.84 -5.16
CA LYS A 316 10.90 -13.10 -4.48
C LYS A 316 12.19 -13.05 -5.29
N HIS A 317 12.48 -14.10 -6.03
CA HIS A 317 13.73 -14.27 -6.77
C HIS A 317 13.51 -13.93 -8.24
N GLY A 318 13.63 -12.64 -8.56
CA GLY A 318 13.52 -12.11 -9.91
C GLY A 318 12.11 -11.67 -10.30
N LEU A 319 12.00 -11.07 -11.48
CA LEU A 319 10.74 -10.56 -12.00
C LEU A 319 9.92 -11.67 -12.68
N VAL A 320 9.57 -12.69 -11.89
CA VAL A 320 8.75 -13.82 -12.33
C VAL A 320 7.35 -13.64 -11.78
N ILE A 321 6.37 -13.60 -12.70
CA ILE A 321 4.96 -13.40 -12.38
C ILE A 321 4.19 -14.66 -12.71
N GLY A 322 3.21 -14.99 -11.89
CA GLY A 322 2.30 -16.10 -12.16
C GLY A 322 0.91 -15.86 -11.61
N GLU A 323 -0.07 -16.56 -12.17
CA GLU A 323 -1.44 -16.61 -11.65
C GLU A 323 -1.60 -17.80 -10.70
N VAL A 324 -2.17 -17.56 -9.53
CA VAL A 324 -2.37 -18.60 -8.51
C VAL A 324 -3.53 -19.52 -8.90
N TYR A 325 -3.29 -20.83 -8.96
CA TYR A 325 -4.34 -21.82 -9.18
C TYR A 325 -4.89 -22.37 -7.87
N PHE A 326 -4.02 -22.76 -6.94
CA PHE A 326 -4.37 -23.19 -5.59
C PHE A 326 -3.14 -23.21 -4.67
N HIS A 327 -3.39 -23.36 -3.37
CA HIS A 327 -2.38 -23.60 -2.34
C HIS A 327 -2.60 -24.96 -1.68
N ALA A 328 -1.53 -25.62 -1.25
CA ALA A 328 -1.60 -26.91 -0.57
C ALA A 328 -0.49 -27.07 0.46
N THR A 329 -0.70 -27.94 1.46
CA THR A 329 0.38 -28.48 2.28
C THR A 329 0.83 -29.83 1.73
N PHE A 330 2.12 -30.11 1.82
CA PHE A 330 2.66 -31.44 1.57
C PHE A 330 3.74 -31.74 2.61
N GLY A 331 3.34 -32.46 3.67
CA GLY A 331 4.19 -32.61 4.85
C GLY A 331 4.34 -31.26 5.57
N ASP A 332 5.57 -30.82 5.79
CA ASP A 332 5.94 -29.56 6.44
C ASP A 332 5.95 -28.34 5.51
N ARG A 333 5.80 -28.55 4.20
CA ARG A 333 5.88 -27.48 3.19
C ARG A 333 4.50 -26.95 2.82
N VAL A 334 4.45 -25.64 2.58
CA VAL A 334 3.27 -24.95 2.04
C VAL A 334 3.57 -24.54 0.60
N LEU A 335 2.88 -25.17 -0.34
CA LEU A 335 3.13 -25.08 -1.77
C LEU A 335 2.02 -24.31 -2.48
N SER A 336 2.37 -23.62 -3.56
CA SER A 336 1.44 -22.92 -4.43
C SER A 336 1.64 -23.40 -5.86
N LEU A 337 0.56 -23.79 -6.54
CA LEU A 337 0.60 -24.01 -7.98
C LEU A 337 0.33 -22.68 -8.67
N LEU A 338 1.30 -22.22 -9.45
CA LEU A 338 1.23 -21.00 -10.24
C LEU A 338 1.23 -21.35 -11.72
N SER A 339 0.52 -20.57 -12.53
CA SER A 339 0.71 -20.55 -13.98
C SER A 339 1.59 -19.37 -14.32
N LEU A 340 2.85 -19.63 -14.69
CA LEU A 340 3.82 -18.56 -14.97
C LEU A 340 3.42 -17.78 -16.23
N TRP A 341 3.65 -16.47 -16.18
CA TRP A 341 3.43 -15.57 -17.29
C TRP A 341 4.76 -15.19 -17.92
N GLU A 342 4.78 -15.14 -19.25
CA GLU A 342 5.98 -14.80 -20.00
C GLU A 342 6.16 -13.28 -20.03
N LYS A 343 7.28 -12.81 -19.48
CA LYS A 343 7.67 -11.40 -19.52
C LYS A 343 7.95 -10.96 -20.95
N GLN A 344 7.26 -9.92 -21.39
CA GLN A 344 7.50 -9.29 -22.69
C GLN A 344 8.34 -8.04 -22.52
N THR A 345 7.89 -7.12 -21.67
CA THR A 345 8.61 -5.88 -21.36
C THR A 345 8.48 -5.54 -19.89
N PHE A 346 9.46 -4.82 -19.35
CA PHE A 346 9.38 -4.24 -18.01
C PHE A 346 10.13 -2.92 -17.94
N GLU A 347 9.44 -1.90 -17.46
CA GLU A 347 9.98 -0.57 -17.26
C GLU A 347 10.12 -0.30 -15.76
N ALA A 348 11.31 -0.59 -15.22
CA ALA A 348 11.59 -0.53 -13.78
C ALA A 348 11.29 0.84 -13.17
N CYS A 349 11.59 1.93 -13.88
CA CYS A 349 11.31 3.29 -13.44
C CYS A 349 9.81 3.58 -13.26
N LYS A 350 8.95 2.89 -14.01
CA LYS A 350 7.49 3.03 -13.96
C LYS A 350 6.82 1.98 -13.08
N GLY A 351 7.56 0.93 -12.69
CA GLY A 351 7.02 -0.19 -11.92
C GLY A 351 5.97 -0.98 -12.67
N CYS A 352 6.12 -1.10 -13.99
CA CYS A 352 5.10 -1.70 -14.84
C CYS A 352 5.75 -2.59 -15.88
N GLY A 353 5.12 -3.73 -16.16
CA GLY A 353 5.51 -4.61 -17.25
C GLY A 353 4.32 -5.15 -18.00
N VAL A 354 4.60 -5.63 -19.22
CA VAL A 354 3.65 -6.36 -20.04
C VAL A 354 4.06 -7.82 -20.04
N PHE A 355 3.10 -8.68 -19.76
CA PHE A 355 3.27 -10.12 -19.60
C PHE A 355 2.22 -10.84 -20.44
N LYS A 356 2.62 -11.94 -21.07
CA LYS A 356 1.73 -12.83 -21.80
C LYS A 356 1.32 -13.97 -20.87
N LYS A 357 0.02 -14.11 -20.64
CA LYS A 357 -0.53 -15.23 -19.90
C LYS A 357 -0.27 -16.52 -20.69
N GLN A 358 0.28 -17.51 -20.00
CA GLN A 358 0.56 -18.83 -20.54
C GLN A 358 0.05 -19.89 -19.58
N HIS A 359 -0.18 -21.10 -20.09
CA HIS A 359 -0.43 -22.30 -19.30
C HIS A 359 0.89 -23.01 -19.01
N ALA A 360 1.73 -22.39 -18.19
CA ALA A 360 3.00 -22.93 -17.71
C ALA A 360 2.91 -23.21 -16.20
N PRO A 361 2.22 -24.29 -15.78
CA PRO A 361 2.03 -24.61 -14.38
C PRO A 361 3.37 -24.98 -13.72
N MET A 362 3.67 -24.36 -12.59
CA MET A 362 4.84 -24.62 -11.77
C MET A 362 4.44 -24.63 -10.29
N LEU A 363 4.88 -25.66 -9.57
CA LEU A 363 4.74 -25.72 -8.13
C LEU A 363 5.91 -24.98 -7.48
N VAL A 364 5.62 -24.02 -6.59
CA VAL A 364 6.62 -23.25 -5.84
C VAL A 364 6.34 -23.32 -4.35
N ASP A 365 7.34 -23.07 -3.51
CA ASP A 365 7.07 -22.78 -2.10
C ASP A 365 6.27 -21.48 -2.01
N THR A 366 5.21 -21.49 -1.21
CA THR A 366 4.38 -20.30 -0.97
C THR A 366 5.21 -19.21 -0.30
N ALA A 367 6.23 -19.60 0.45
CA ALA A 367 7.22 -18.68 1.02
C ALA A 367 8.03 -17.92 -0.04
N ASP A 368 8.12 -18.41 -1.29
CA ASP A 368 8.81 -17.72 -2.38
C ASP A 368 7.93 -16.67 -3.07
N ILE A 369 6.64 -16.61 -2.74
CA ILE A 369 5.76 -15.56 -3.25
C ILE A 369 6.00 -14.28 -2.43
N ALA A 370 6.33 -13.20 -3.12
CA ALA A 370 6.61 -11.90 -2.53
C ALA A 370 5.33 -11.12 -2.20
N CYS A 371 4.43 -10.98 -3.17
CA CYS A 371 3.15 -10.29 -3.00
C CYS A 371 2.19 -10.58 -4.16
N ALA A 372 0.90 -10.31 -3.93
CA ALA A 372 -0.09 -10.22 -5.00
C ALA A 372 -0.08 -8.83 -5.65
N LEU A 373 -0.31 -8.79 -6.95
CA LEU A 373 -0.14 -7.63 -7.81
C LEU A 373 -1.45 -7.22 -8.50
N PRO A 374 -1.70 -5.91 -8.67
CA PRO A 374 -2.76 -5.44 -9.54
C PRO A 374 -2.37 -5.55 -11.02
N PHE A 375 -3.35 -5.85 -11.86
CA PHE A 375 -3.16 -6.06 -13.29
C PHE A 375 -4.34 -5.55 -14.11
N CYS A 376 -4.13 -5.26 -15.39
CA CYS A 376 -5.20 -5.00 -16.34
C CYS A 376 -5.00 -5.79 -17.63
N HIS A 377 -6.12 -6.23 -18.20
CA HIS A 377 -6.13 -6.92 -19.50
C HIS A 377 -5.89 -5.92 -20.63
N LEU A 378 -5.07 -6.30 -21.60
CA LEU A 378 -4.81 -5.51 -22.80
C LEU A 378 -5.55 -6.14 -24.00
N LYS A 379 -4.85 -6.91 -24.84
CA LYS A 379 -5.40 -7.58 -26.02
C LYS A 379 -4.91 -9.02 -26.07
N GLY A 380 -5.78 -9.95 -26.44
CA GLY A 380 -5.45 -11.39 -26.43
C GLY A 380 -5.07 -11.83 -25.02
N ASP A 381 -3.97 -12.57 -24.89
CA ASP A 381 -3.44 -13.02 -23.59
C ASP A 381 -2.42 -12.04 -22.98
N MET A 382 -2.40 -10.78 -23.43
CA MET A 382 -1.48 -9.77 -22.92
C MET A 382 -2.09 -9.02 -21.74
N TYR A 383 -1.31 -8.92 -20.66
CA TYR A 383 -1.69 -8.24 -19.44
C TYR A 383 -0.62 -7.25 -19.04
N ARG A 384 -1.05 -6.10 -18.54
CA ARG A 384 -0.19 -5.15 -17.86
C ARG A 384 -0.24 -5.42 -16.37
N VAL A 385 0.92 -5.49 -15.73
CA VAL A 385 1.03 -5.75 -14.30
C VAL A 385 1.85 -4.65 -13.63
N PHE A 386 1.35 -4.14 -12.51
CA PHE A 386 2.03 -3.11 -11.72
C PHE A 386 2.75 -3.74 -10.53
N VAL A 387 4.03 -3.39 -10.37
CA VAL A 387 4.95 -3.92 -9.36
C VAL A 387 5.26 -2.82 -8.33
N PRO A 388 5.05 -3.07 -7.02
CA PRO A 388 5.37 -2.13 -5.96
C PRO A 388 6.87 -1.78 -5.91
N LEU A 389 7.21 -0.57 -5.45
CA LEU A 389 8.58 -0.04 -5.43
C LEU A 389 9.57 -0.98 -4.73
N ALA A 390 9.12 -1.62 -3.64
CA ALA A 390 9.90 -2.56 -2.85
C ALA A 390 10.42 -3.78 -3.66
N TYR A 391 9.88 -4.03 -4.86
CA TYR A 391 10.23 -5.18 -5.69
C TYR A 391 10.65 -4.82 -7.12
N ARG A 392 10.98 -3.55 -7.38
CA ARG A 392 11.42 -3.09 -8.71
C ARG A 392 12.94 -3.21 -8.95
N ARG A 393 13.70 -3.58 -7.93
CA ARG A 393 15.17 -3.63 -7.93
C ARG A 393 15.66 -5.05 -8.02
#